data_AF-A0A9Q1C278-F1
#
_entry.id   AF-A0A9Q1C278-F1
#
_cell.length_a   1.000
_cell.length_b   1.000
_cell.length_c   1.000
_cell.angle_alpha   90.00
_cell.angle_beta   90.00
_cell.angle_gamma   90.00
#
_symmetry.space_group_name_H-M   'P 1'
#
loop_
_entity.id
_entity.type
_entity.pdbx_description
1 polymer ?
#
loop_
_entity_poly.entity_id
_entity_poly.type
_entity_poly.pdbx_seq_one_letter_code
_entity_poly.pdbx_strand_id
1 'polypeptide(L)'
;MDDETQDTSSCDDWDQDEDRRHGQPLLFDSKSVKRSYNSMTKCSNKHQRRETIMDRKDKKIPFTVWMVMKIACVFHYRVLVNNRRCFHCQVKRVFTSVNRPASEGKLEKALLNTSLDISGQGYELADQRQFSDYTNQVVNDEDDCVVCESFWWNHEGIPDRYTESDIGVGLWNHIGSWLLSLVIIFAAIIIVMYDAVYYISSLWGEQKQIIHVISYATFMVNLALYPVLNIASKIRTCSQGKVPLLSWSTTLNARYMVKRMQYLGPNGAGASGKLFLFLGYGATLFHTVYRGKFYIDLCHTFSWHSGISVLCGGAIMFIFVNFQYLMYLTRLSLQRHFYLVNKFIEKHQGDLNRCRYILGSAVQDFSCYRQFVAVYMALFIPTSTWAITTHVTWQYFIGSKHHNSTYPDDPVWGYESTINILIWVEICTFLFTSLWATGGMDVTYMWKRLRLRVLTIRRHATHSFWHKMVRYMDYVNEESSGINMTMIFSVISFFMALQFGDTQKTVLIIDEPNCKINTTVIQIGET
;
A
#
# COMPACT_ATOMS: atom_id res chain seq x y z
N MET A 1 -57.53 -22.43 36.14
CA MET A 1 -57.83 -23.76 35.59
C MET A 1 -56.91 -23.93 34.42
N ASP A 2 -55.98 -24.87 34.60
CA ASP A 2 -54.97 -25.38 33.67
C ASP A 2 -53.86 -24.36 33.34
N ASP A 3 -52.81 -24.16 34.15
CA ASP A 3 -51.79 -25.09 34.70
C ASP A 3 -50.92 -25.75 33.61
N GLU A 4 -49.79 -25.14 33.27
CA GLU A 4 -48.54 -25.86 33.01
C GLU A 4 -47.30 -24.94 33.11
N THR A 5 -46.47 -25.31 34.07
CA THR A 5 -45.15 -24.82 34.47
C THR A 5 -44.05 -25.14 33.45
N GLN A 6 -43.06 -24.24 33.28
CA GLN A 6 -41.64 -24.65 33.20
C GLN A 6 -40.64 -23.48 33.32
N ASP A 7 -40.06 -23.40 34.51
CA ASP A 7 -38.63 -23.26 34.83
C ASP A 7 -37.75 -22.24 34.06
N THR A 8 -37.64 -21.09 34.72
CA THR A 8 -36.47 -20.21 34.70
C THR A 8 -35.30 -20.81 35.49
N SER A 9 -34.10 -20.85 34.92
CA SER A 9 -32.87 -20.88 35.73
C SER A 9 -31.83 -19.90 35.18
N SER A 10 -31.66 -18.82 35.94
CA SER A 10 -30.56 -17.86 35.87
C SER A 10 -29.37 -18.41 36.65
N CYS A 11 -28.18 -18.33 36.08
CA CYS A 11 -26.93 -18.51 36.82
C CYS A 11 -26.18 -17.18 36.83
N ASP A 12 -26.47 -16.36 37.84
CA ASP A 12 -25.57 -15.36 38.39
C ASP A 12 -24.94 -15.93 39.68
N ASP A 13 -23.86 -15.28 40.14
CA ASP A 13 -23.11 -15.44 41.39
C ASP A 13 -22.14 -16.62 41.52
N TRP A 14 -20.85 -16.31 41.33
CA TRP A 14 -19.78 -16.73 42.24
C TRP A 14 -18.76 -15.60 42.38
N ASP A 15 -18.94 -14.82 43.43
CA ASP A 15 -17.96 -13.89 43.99
C ASP A 15 -17.21 -14.60 45.14
N GLN A 16 -15.89 -14.37 45.18
CA GLN A 16 -15.00 -14.22 46.34
C GLN A 16 -14.88 -15.28 47.46
N ASP A 17 -13.65 -15.31 47.97
CA ASP A 17 -13.11 -15.97 49.18
C ASP A 17 -12.88 -17.49 49.16
N GLU A 18 -11.60 -17.89 49.11
CA GLU A 18 -10.95 -18.42 50.32
C GLU A 18 -9.44 -18.61 50.14
N ASP A 19 -8.70 -17.96 51.04
CA ASP A 19 -7.27 -18.08 51.24
C ASP A 19 -7.03 -18.89 52.53
N ARG A 20 -6.09 -19.85 52.48
CA ARG A 20 -5.50 -20.64 53.60
C ARG A 20 -6.31 -21.80 54.22
N ARG A 21 -5.86 -23.05 53.98
CA ARG A 21 -5.15 -23.90 54.97
C ARG A 21 -4.64 -25.25 54.40
N HIS A 22 -3.68 -25.80 55.12
CA HIS A 22 -2.82 -26.93 54.80
C HIS A 22 -3.50 -28.31 54.63
N GLY A 23 -2.96 -29.10 53.69
CA GLY A 23 -2.44 -30.46 53.90
C GLY A 23 -3.42 -31.61 54.16
N GLN A 24 -3.72 -32.41 53.12
CA GLN A 24 -3.68 -33.89 53.11
C GLN A 24 -4.02 -34.44 51.70
N PRO A 25 -3.41 -35.55 51.25
CA PRO A 25 -3.72 -36.14 49.95
C PRO A 25 -4.87 -37.16 50.06
N LEU A 26 -5.94 -36.95 49.29
CA LEU A 26 -7.02 -37.92 49.11
C LEU A 26 -6.79 -38.74 47.82
N LEU A 27 -6.78 -40.07 47.97
CA LEU A 27 -6.78 -41.06 46.89
C LEU A 27 -8.07 -40.93 46.06
N PHE A 28 -7.93 -40.73 44.75
CA PHE A 28 -9.04 -40.81 43.79
C PHE A 28 -9.01 -42.13 43.03
N ASP A 29 -10.15 -42.82 43.03
CA ASP A 29 -10.42 -44.06 42.33
C ASP A 29 -10.59 -43.82 40.82
N SER A 30 -9.76 -44.47 40.01
CA SER A 30 -9.52 -44.14 38.59
C SER A 30 -10.50 -44.77 37.59
N LYS A 31 -11.53 -45.50 38.05
CA LYS A 31 -12.35 -46.34 37.17
C LYS A 31 -13.70 -45.77 36.75
N SER A 32 -14.22 -44.72 37.40
CA SER A 32 -15.53 -44.13 37.05
C SER A 32 -15.48 -43.02 35.98
N VAL A 33 -14.32 -42.42 35.73
CA VAL A 33 -14.18 -41.26 34.80
C VAL A 33 -14.15 -41.67 33.31
N LYS A 34 -13.83 -42.93 32.99
CA LYS A 34 -13.64 -43.38 31.59
C LYS A 34 -14.93 -43.62 30.79
N ARG A 35 -16.11 -43.73 31.42
CA ARG A 35 -17.37 -43.99 30.69
C ARG A 35 -18.16 -42.74 30.31
N SER A 36 -17.89 -41.58 30.92
CA SER A 36 -18.56 -40.30 30.57
C SER A 36 -17.89 -39.55 29.41
N TYR A 37 -16.62 -39.85 29.10
CA TYR A 37 -15.83 -39.14 28.08
C TYR A 37 -16.16 -39.50 26.62
N ASN A 38 -16.81 -40.65 26.37
CA ASN A 38 -17.05 -41.13 25.00
C ASN A 38 -18.38 -40.66 24.38
N SER A 39 -19.30 -40.08 25.16
CA SER A 39 -20.56 -39.51 24.62
C SER A 39 -20.49 -37.99 24.39
N MET A 40 -19.67 -37.25 25.15
CA MET A 40 -19.41 -35.82 24.93
C MET A 40 -18.56 -35.51 23.68
N THR A 41 -17.72 -36.45 23.24
CA THR A 41 -16.81 -36.27 22.09
C THR A 41 -17.53 -36.25 20.73
N LYS A 42 -18.73 -36.83 20.61
CA LYS A 42 -19.51 -36.80 19.34
C LYS A 42 -20.31 -35.51 19.14
N CYS A 43 -20.74 -34.82 20.20
CA CYS A 43 -21.39 -33.50 20.10
C CYS A 43 -20.37 -32.35 19.98
N SER A 44 -19.22 -32.46 20.65
CA SER A 44 -18.13 -31.48 20.56
C SER A 44 -17.55 -31.35 19.14
N ASN A 45 -17.36 -32.48 18.44
CA ASN A 45 -16.85 -32.48 17.07
C ASN A 45 -17.78 -31.81 16.05
N LYS A 46 -19.10 -31.70 16.32
CA LYS A 46 -20.05 -31.05 15.40
C LYS A 46 -20.09 -29.52 15.62
N HIS A 47 -19.89 -29.06 16.84
CA HIS A 47 -19.74 -27.64 17.17
C HIS A 47 -18.37 -27.09 16.73
N GLN A 48 -17.28 -27.80 17.01
CA GLN A 48 -15.93 -27.41 16.59
C GLN A 48 -15.79 -27.40 15.05
N ARG A 49 -16.53 -28.27 14.34
CA ARG A 49 -16.60 -28.26 12.87
C ARG A 49 -17.46 -27.12 12.32
N ARG A 50 -18.45 -26.62 13.05
CA ARG A 50 -19.23 -25.43 12.66
C ARG A 50 -18.47 -24.13 12.93
N GLU A 51 -17.75 -24.04 14.05
CA GLU A 51 -16.87 -22.91 14.37
C GLU A 51 -15.73 -22.80 13.35
N THR A 52 -15.06 -23.89 13.01
CA THR A 52 -14.00 -23.88 11.97
C THR A 52 -14.50 -23.56 10.56
N ILE A 53 -15.77 -23.86 10.23
CA ILE A 53 -16.36 -23.51 8.92
C ILE A 53 -16.80 -22.04 8.87
N MET A 54 -17.33 -21.49 9.97
CA MET A 54 -17.64 -20.05 10.06
C MET A 54 -16.35 -19.22 10.05
N ASP A 55 -15.34 -19.64 10.82
CA ASP A 55 -14.03 -19.00 10.89
C ASP A 55 -13.28 -19.02 9.55
N ARG A 56 -13.53 -20.00 8.67
CA ARG A 56 -12.96 -20.02 7.30
C ARG A 56 -13.58 -19.01 6.33
N LYS A 57 -14.88 -18.70 6.44
CA LYS A 57 -15.50 -17.68 5.57
C LYS A 57 -14.99 -16.27 5.88
N ASP A 58 -14.56 -16.10 7.12
CA ASP A 58 -14.08 -14.87 7.72
C ASP A 58 -12.62 -14.54 7.35
N LYS A 59 -11.91 -15.41 6.63
CA LYS A 59 -10.50 -15.20 6.22
C LYS A 59 -10.32 -14.63 4.83
N LYS A 60 -11.42 -14.38 4.10
CA LYS A 60 -11.37 -13.86 2.73
C LYS A 60 -10.96 -12.39 2.72
N ILE A 61 -9.95 -12.07 1.92
CA ILE A 61 -9.63 -10.67 1.62
C ILE A 61 -10.85 -10.04 0.93
N PRO A 62 -11.30 -8.83 1.37
CA PRO A 62 -12.47 -8.20 0.80
C PRO A 62 -12.36 -8.04 -0.72
N PHE A 63 -13.46 -8.30 -1.43
CA PHE A 63 -13.56 -8.16 -2.89
C PHE A 63 -13.04 -6.80 -3.37
N THR A 64 -13.36 -5.72 -2.65
CA THR A 64 -12.89 -4.36 -2.95
C THR A 64 -11.37 -4.27 -2.96
N VAL A 65 -10.67 -4.91 -2.02
CA VAL A 65 -9.20 -4.87 -1.96
C VAL A 65 -8.60 -5.60 -3.16
N TRP A 66 -9.17 -6.76 -3.53
CA TRP A 66 -8.75 -7.47 -4.75
C TRP A 66 -8.96 -6.65 -6.02
N MET A 67 -10.12 -5.99 -6.16
CA MET A 67 -10.40 -5.08 -7.27
C MET A 67 -9.42 -3.92 -7.33
N VAL A 68 -9.16 -3.26 -6.19
CA VAL A 68 -8.20 -2.14 -6.12
C VAL A 68 -6.82 -2.62 -6.53
N MET A 69 -6.35 -3.78 -6.02
CA MET A 69 -5.10 -4.36 -6.48
C MET A 69 -5.10 -4.54 -8.00
N LYS A 70 -6.20 -5.05 -8.60
CA LYS A 70 -6.43 -5.29 -10.04
C LYS A 70 -6.26 -4.05 -10.87
N ILE A 71 -6.99 -3.01 -10.49
CA ILE A 71 -6.97 -1.72 -11.16
C ILE A 71 -5.57 -1.10 -11.03
N ALA A 72 -4.98 -1.16 -9.83
CA ALA A 72 -3.62 -0.70 -9.55
C ALA A 72 -2.53 -1.67 -10.03
N CYS A 73 -2.85 -2.64 -10.89
CA CYS A 73 -1.89 -3.51 -11.58
C CYS A 73 -0.86 -4.23 -10.68
N VAL A 74 -1.18 -4.40 -9.39
CA VAL A 74 -0.35 -5.12 -8.42
C VAL A 74 -0.61 -6.62 -8.54
N PHE A 75 -0.12 -7.28 -9.60
CA PHE A 75 -0.15 -8.75 -9.71
C PHE A 75 1.14 -9.27 -10.24
N HIS A 76 1.69 -10.28 -9.53
CA HIS A 76 2.62 -11.18 -10.19
C HIS A 76 3.10 -12.44 -9.44
N TYR A 77 2.28 -13.38 -8.94
CA TYR A 77 2.85 -14.70 -8.61
C TYR A 77 1.90 -15.84 -8.87
N ARG A 78 2.42 -16.97 -9.35
CA ARG A 78 1.70 -18.25 -9.34
C ARG A 78 1.36 -18.70 -7.92
N VAL A 79 2.20 -18.35 -6.95
CA VAL A 79 2.01 -18.64 -5.54
C VAL A 79 2.17 -17.34 -4.74
N LEU A 80 1.10 -16.83 -4.14
CA LEU A 80 1.07 -15.63 -3.31
C LEU A 80 1.38 -15.93 -1.84
N VAL A 81 1.14 -17.15 -1.40
CA VAL A 81 1.32 -17.55 -0.01
C VAL A 81 2.38 -18.64 0.09
N ASN A 82 3.54 -18.28 0.62
CA ASN A 82 4.64 -19.20 0.91
C ASN A 82 4.76 -19.44 2.41
N ASN A 83 5.35 -20.57 2.80
CA ASN A 83 5.64 -20.86 4.19
C ASN A 83 6.70 -19.89 4.72
N ARG A 84 6.34 -19.05 5.70
CA ARG A 84 7.21 -18.03 6.28
C ARG A 84 7.93 -18.64 7.48
N ARG A 85 9.26 -18.60 7.44
CA ARG A 85 10.12 -19.14 8.51
C ARG A 85 11.14 -18.08 8.90
N CYS A 86 11.46 -18.01 10.18
CA CYS A 86 12.55 -17.16 10.66
C CYS A 86 13.89 -17.67 10.12
N PHE A 87 14.89 -16.80 10.05
CA PHE A 87 16.22 -17.13 9.55
C PHE A 87 16.82 -18.36 10.26
N HIS A 88 16.66 -18.45 11.59
CA HIS A 88 17.15 -19.58 12.38
C HIS A 88 16.53 -20.91 11.92
N CYS A 89 15.20 -20.97 11.75
CA CYS A 89 14.51 -22.17 11.27
C CYS A 89 14.82 -22.49 9.80
N GLN A 90 15.08 -21.47 8.97
CA GLN A 90 15.54 -21.69 7.59
C GLN A 90 16.92 -22.35 7.58
N VAL A 91 17.88 -21.79 8.32
CA VAL A 91 19.24 -22.30 8.43
C VAL A 91 19.26 -23.72 9.01
N LYS A 92 18.53 -23.96 10.10
CA LYS A 92 18.36 -25.31 10.70
C LYS A 92 17.86 -26.31 9.67
N ARG A 93 16.86 -25.94 8.86
CA ARG A 93 16.31 -26.81 7.80
C ARG A 93 17.32 -27.12 6.70
N VAL A 94 18.09 -26.12 6.27
CA VAL A 94 19.13 -26.33 5.25
C VAL A 94 20.16 -27.32 5.78
N PHE A 95 20.65 -27.14 7.01
CA PHE A 95 21.60 -28.06 7.63
C PHE A 95 21.04 -29.47 7.82
N THR A 96 19.78 -29.62 8.27
CA THR A 96 19.18 -30.96 8.40
C THR A 96 18.94 -31.63 7.05
N SER A 97 18.62 -30.86 6.00
CA SER A 97 18.46 -31.41 4.65
C SER A 97 19.77 -31.90 4.03
N VAL A 98 20.89 -31.28 4.41
CA VAL A 98 22.24 -31.62 3.91
C VAL A 98 22.85 -32.80 4.66
N ASN A 99 22.49 -33.01 5.93
CA ASN A 99 22.95 -34.17 6.71
C ASN A 99 22.36 -35.51 6.24
N ARG A 100 21.52 -35.53 5.19
CA ARG A 100 21.20 -36.77 4.44
C ARG A 100 22.36 -37.08 3.48
N PRO A 101 22.82 -38.34 3.37
CA PRO A 101 24.06 -38.70 2.66
C PRO A 101 23.95 -38.45 1.16
N ALA A 102 24.23 -37.21 0.74
CA ALA A 102 24.26 -36.80 -0.66
C ALA A 102 25.31 -35.69 -0.85
N SER A 103 26.55 -36.11 -1.14
CA SER A 103 27.66 -35.35 -1.76
C SER A 103 27.89 -33.92 -1.25
N GLU A 104 28.99 -33.68 -0.54
CA GLU A 104 29.43 -32.40 0.04
C GLU A 104 29.39 -31.20 -0.96
N GLY A 105 29.57 -31.42 -2.26
CA GLY A 105 29.45 -30.38 -3.29
C GLY A 105 28.04 -29.81 -3.51
N LYS A 106 26.99 -30.40 -2.93
CA LYS A 106 25.62 -29.89 -2.99
C LYS A 106 25.33 -28.84 -1.92
N LEU A 107 26.02 -28.84 -0.78
CA LEU A 107 25.77 -27.89 0.32
C LEU A 107 26.13 -26.46 -0.09
N GLU A 108 27.31 -26.27 -0.67
CA GLU A 108 27.78 -24.95 -1.09
C GLU A 108 26.90 -24.38 -2.19
N LYS A 109 26.54 -25.20 -3.19
CA LYS A 109 25.56 -24.81 -4.23
C LYS A 109 24.17 -24.58 -3.66
N ALA A 110 23.72 -25.34 -2.66
CA ALA A 110 22.43 -25.12 -2.03
C ALA A 110 22.42 -23.83 -1.20
N LEU A 111 23.47 -23.51 -0.45
CA LEU A 111 23.59 -22.27 0.30
C LEU A 111 23.76 -21.04 -0.61
N LEU A 112 24.51 -21.17 -1.72
CA LEU A 112 24.67 -20.10 -2.71
C LEU A 112 23.42 -19.89 -3.57
N ASN A 113 22.67 -20.95 -3.90
CA ASN A 113 21.44 -20.85 -4.70
C ASN A 113 20.19 -20.57 -3.86
N THR A 114 20.16 -20.98 -2.60
CA THR A 114 19.08 -20.60 -1.68
C THR A 114 19.37 -19.17 -1.26
N SER A 115 18.88 -18.20 -2.04
CA SER A 115 18.79 -16.83 -1.56
C SER A 115 18.03 -16.88 -0.24
N LEU A 116 18.75 -16.76 0.88
CA LEU A 116 18.19 -16.79 2.23
C LEU A 116 17.28 -15.57 2.34
N ASP A 117 16.02 -15.77 1.97
CA ASP A 117 15.07 -14.68 1.98
C ASP A 117 14.47 -14.55 3.38
N ILE A 118 15.17 -13.73 4.16
CA ILE A 118 14.79 -13.31 5.52
C ILE A 118 13.40 -12.65 5.50
N SER A 119 12.99 -12.04 4.38
CA SER A 119 11.68 -11.39 4.26
C SER A 119 10.52 -12.37 4.05
N GLY A 120 10.81 -13.63 3.71
CA GLY A 120 9.83 -14.65 3.36
C GLY A 120 9.09 -14.38 2.05
N GLN A 121 9.66 -13.56 1.17
CA GLN A 121 9.09 -13.17 -0.12
C GLN A 121 9.69 -13.95 -1.31
N GLY A 122 10.47 -15.00 -1.00
CA GLY A 122 11.50 -15.54 -1.87
C GLY A 122 10.98 -15.94 -3.23
N TYR A 123 11.72 -15.57 -4.27
CA TYR A 123 11.48 -16.00 -5.64
C TYR A 123 11.94 -17.46 -5.77
N GLU A 124 11.11 -18.42 -5.37
CA GLU A 124 11.45 -19.83 -5.55
C GLU A 124 11.63 -20.13 -7.06
N LEU A 125 12.86 -20.44 -7.43
CA LEU A 125 13.24 -21.00 -8.72
C LEU A 125 12.64 -22.41 -8.82
N ALA A 126 11.55 -22.52 -9.55
CA ALA A 126 11.28 -23.63 -10.46
C ALA A 126 11.43 -25.09 -9.94
N ASP A 127 11.10 -25.39 -8.68
CA ASP A 127 10.84 -26.79 -8.27
C ASP A 127 9.46 -26.95 -7.60
N GLN A 128 8.46 -26.43 -8.31
CA GLN A 128 7.04 -26.54 -7.98
C GLN A 128 6.53 -28.00 -7.95
N ARG A 129 7.28 -28.97 -8.50
CA ARG A 129 6.89 -30.39 -8.53
C ARG A 129 7.24 -31.14 -7.24
N GLN A 130 8.26 -30.74 -6.49
CA GLN A 130 8.58 -31.40 -5.21
C GLN A 130 7.73 -30.90 -4.04
N PHE A 131 7.09 -29.74 -4.16
CA PHE A 131 6.34 -29.15 -3.05
C PHE A 131 5.02 -29.87 -2.75
N SER A 132 4.32 -30.39 -3.77
CA SER A 132 3.03 -31.10 -3.57
C SER A 132 3.17 -32.35 -2.70
N ASP A 133 4.26 -33.11 -2.85
CA ASP A 133 4.50 -34.31 -2.03
C ASP A 133 5.13 -33.98 -0.67
N TYR A 134 5.89 -32.89 -0.56
CA TYR A 134 6.51 -32.47 0.71
C TYR A 134 5.55 -31.74 1.66
N THR A 135 4.51 -31.07 1.14
CA THR A 135 3.57 -30.31 1.99
C THR A 135 2.74 -31.25 2.87
N ASN A 136 2.49 -32.49 2.43
CA ASN A 136 1.78 -33.48 3.22
C ASN A 136 2.67 -34.18 4.28
N GLN A 137 4.00 -34.14 4.12
CA GLN A 137 4.93 -34.75 5.09
C GLN A 137 5.47 -33.76 6.14
N VAL A 138 5.50 -32.45 5.86
CA VAL A 138 6.09 -31.43 6.76
C VAL A 138 5.07 -30.76 7.69
N VAL A 139 3.78 -31.09 7.57
CA VAL A 139 2.77 -30.66 8.56
C VAL A 139 2.96 -31.36 9.92
N ASN A 140 3.74 -32.44 9.99
CA ASN A 140 3.93 -33.24 11.21
C ASN A 140 5.21 -32.94 12.00
N ASP A 141 6.13 -32.10 11.51
CA ASP A 141 7.28 -31.62 12.30
C ASP A 141 6.99 -30.18 12.77
N GLU A 142 6.16 -30.08 13.82
CA GLU A 142 5.91 -28.87 14.59
C GLU A 142 7.19 -28.43 15.31
N ASP A 143 8.04 -27.66 14.63
CA ASP A 143 8.90 -26.72 15.34
C ASP A 143 8.00 -25.53 15.77
N ASP A 144 7.53 -25.55 17.03
CA ASP A 144 6.81 -24.48 17.77
C ASP A 144 7.65 -23.20 17.93
N CYS A 145 8.23 -22.70 16.84
CA CYS A 145 9.01 -21.49 16.85
C CYS A 145 8.05 -20.29 16.84
N VAL A 146 7.89 -19.65 17.99
CA VAL A 146 6.99 -18.50 18.10
C VAL A 146 7.42 -17.30 17.25
N VAL A 147 8.71 -17.20 16.89
CA VAL A 147 9.14 -16.22 15.88
C VAL A 147 8.53 -16.57 14.51
N CYS A 148 8.51 -17.84 14.11
CA CYS A 148 7.84 -18.28 12.88
C CYS A 148 6.32 -18.04 12.93
N GLU A 149 5.69 -18.27 14.08
CA GLU A 149 4.27 -17.96 14.28
C GLU A 149 3.94 -16.48 14.14
N SER A 150 4.85 -15.59 14.56
CA SER A 150 4.65 -14.14 14.46
C SER A 150 4.48 -13.64 13.01
N PHE A 151 5.03 -14.35 12.03
CA PHE A 151 4.83 -14.02 10.61
C PHE A 151 3.39 -14.26 10.14
N TRP A 152 2.60 -15.02 10.91
CA TRP A 152 1.21 -15.37 10.63
C TRP A 152 0.23 -14.67 11.55
N TRP A 153 0.68 -13.68 12.33
CA TRP A 153 -0.23 -12.92 13.18
C TRP A 153 -1.31 -12.22 12.36
N ASN A 154 -2.55 -12.41 12.79
CA ASN A 154 -3.70 -11.62 12.36
C ASN A 154 -3.71 -10.26 13.09
N HIS A 155 -4.78 -9.49 12.90
CA HIS A 155 -4.97 -8.18 13.53
C HIS A 155 -4.98 -8.18 15.07
N GLU A 156 -5.18 -9.34 15.70
CA GLU A 156 -5.20 -9.53 17.16
C GLU A 156 -3.86 -10.04 17.71
N GLY A 157 -2.93 -10.44 16.83
CA GLY A 157 -1.68 -11.09 17.24
C GLY A 157 -1.81 -12.60 17.45
N ILE A 158 -2.89 -13.21 16.97
CA ILE A 158 -3.09 -14.66 16.98
C ILE A 158 -2.53 -15.23 15.67
N PRO A 159 -1.70 -16.28 15.70
CA PRO A 159 -1.23 -16.93 14.48
C PRO A 159 -2.40 -17.54 13.71
N ASP A 160 -2.65 -17.06 12.49
CA ASP A 160 -3.66 -17.58 11.58
C ASP A 160 -3.01 -17.95 10.24
N ARG A 161 -2.79 -19.25 10.05
CA ARG A 161 -2.20 -19.78 8.82
C ARG A 161 -3.31 -19.93 7.79
N TYR A 162 -3.13 -19.28 6.64
CA TYR A 162 -4.07 -19.32 5.53
C TYR A 162 -3.40 -19.85 4.26
N THR A 163 -4.20 -20.49 3.42
CA THR A 163 -3.84 -20.93 2.08
C THR A 163 -4.36 -19.95 1.02
N GLU A 164 -3.97 -20.14 -0.24
CA GLU A 164 -4.49 -19.33 -1.35
C GLU A 164 -6.01 -19.48 -1.53
N SER A 165 -6.55 -20.67 -1.25
CA SER A 165 -8.00 -20.91 -1.24
C SER A 165 -8.71 -20.12 -0.16
N ASP A 166 -8.09 -19.97 1.02
CA ASP A 166 -8.72 -19.29 2.16
C ASP A 166 -8.86 -17.78 1.90
N ILE A 167 -7.87 -17.15 1.28
CA ILE A 167 -7.92 -15.72 0.95
C ILE A 167 -8.67 -15.43 -0.37
N GLY A 168 -9.15 -16.47 -1.06
CA GLY A 168 -9.94 -16.36 -2.29
C GLY A 168 -9.14 -16.01 -3.54
N VAL A 169 -7.84 -16.34 -3.60
CA VAL A 169 -6.95 -16.01 -4.73
C VAL A 169 -7.46 -16.56 -6.07
N GLY A 170 -8.10 -17.74 -6.06
CA GLY A 170 -8.37 -18.53 -7.27
C GLY A 170 -9.14 -17.79 -8.37
N LEU A 171 -10.11 -16.94 -8.02
CA LEU A 171 -10.86 -16.13 -8.99
C LEU A 171 -9.98 -15.02 -9.60
N TRP A 172 -9.05 -14.49 -8.81
CA TRP A 172 -8.28 -13.30 -9.14
C TRP A 172 -6.95 -13.60 -9.81
N ASN A 173 -6.35 -14.76 -9.56
CA ASN A 173 -4.98 -15.04 -9.97
C ASN A 173 -4.93 -16.17 -10.98
N HIS A 174 -5.14 -15.80 -12.25
CA HIS A 174 -4.97 -16.69 -13.40
C HIS A 174 -3.78 -16.23 -14.25
N ILE A 175 -3.26 -17.10 -15.12
CA ILE A 175 -2.07 -16.82 -15.96
C ILE A 175 -2.23 -15.51 -16.76
N GLY A 176 -3.41 -15.28 -17.33
CA GLY A 176 -3.74 -14.06 -18.08
C GLY A 176 -3.71 -12.76 -17.25
N SER A 177 -3.83 -12.82 -15.92
CA SER A 177 -3.80 -11.62 -15.08
C SER A 177 -2.47 -10.89 -15.12
N TRP A 178 -1.37 -11.62 -15.32
CA TRP A 178 -0.06 -11.01 -15.47
C TRP A 178 0.04 -10.21 -16.77
N LEU A 179 -0.34 -10.84 -17.88
CA LEU A 179 -0.33 -10.21 -19.20
C LEU A 179 -1.27 -9.01 -19.22
N LEU A 180 -2.48 -9.16 -18.69
CA LEU A 180 -3.45 -8.07 -18.57
C LEU A 180 -2.89 -6.88 -17.80
N SER A 181 -2.24 -7.13 -16.66
CA SER A 181 -1.62 -6.06 -15.87
C SER A 181 -0.50 -5.34 -16.62
N LEU A 182 0.31 -6.06 -17.40
CA LEU A 182 1.32 -5.42 -18.28
C LEU A 182 0.66 -4.60 -19.39
N VAL A 183 -0.35 -5.16 -20.06
CA VAL A 183 -1.10 -4.46 -21.12
C VAL A 183 -1.72 -3.17 -20.59
N ILE A 184 -2.34 -3.19 -19.41
CA ILE A 184 -2.92 -1.99 -18.79
C ILE A 184 -1.83 -0.95 -18.48
N ILE A 185 -0.68 -1.35 -17.92
CA ILE A 185 0.42 -0.43 -17.62
C ILE A 185 1.00 0.19 -18.90
N PHE A 186 1.27 -0.62 -19.92
CA PHE A 186 1.77 -0.13 -21.21
C PHE A 186 0.75 0.78 -21.89
N ALA A 187 -0.54 0.42 -21.88
CA ALA A 187 -1.61 1.26 -22.40
C ALA A 187 -1.68 2.59 -21.65
N ALA A 188 -1.58 2.60 -20.32
CA ALA A 188 -1.56 3.83 -19.52
C ALA A 188 -0.36 4.72 -19.90
N ILE A 189 0.83 4.14 -20.06
CA ILE A 189 2.03 4.89 -20.48
C ILE A 189 1.86 5.44 -21.90
N ILE A 190 1.36 4.63 -22.84
CA ILE A 190 1.13 5.06 -24.22
C ILE A 190 0.12 6.21 -24.27
N ILE A 191 -0.97 6.13 -23.50
CA ILE A 191 -1.98 7.19 -23.42
C ILE A 191 -1.37 8.48 -22.86
N VAL A 192 -0.62 8.41 -21.75
CA VAL A 192 0.05 9.58 -21.16
C VAL A 192 1.06 10.17 -22.13
N MET A 193 1.87 9.33 -22.80
CA MET A 193 2.87 9.79 -23.76
C MET A 193 2.21 10.42 -25.00
N TYR A 194 1.12 9.85 -25.49
CA TYR A 194 0.37 10.43 -26.61
C TYR A 194 -0.19 11.80 -26.26
N ASP A 195 -0.86 11.93 -25.10
CA ASP A 195 -1.45 13.19 -24.64
C ASP A 195 -0.34 14.24 -24.42
N ALA A 196 0.77 13.84 -23.79
CA ALA A 196 1.96 14.67 -23.61
C ALA A 196 2.58 15.15 -24.92
N VAL A 197 2.79 14.25 -25.90
CA VAL A 197 3.40 14.60 -27.19
C VAL A 197 2.48 15.54 -27.98
N TYR A 198 1.18 15.26 -28.02
CA TYR A 198 0.22 16.13 -28.70
C TYR A 198 0.24 17.54 -28.11
N TYR A 199 0.15 17.65 -26.78
CA TYR A 199 0.15 18.94 -26.10
C TYR A 199 1.48 19.69 -26.21
N ILE A 200 2.61 19.00 -26.08
CA ILE A 200 3.92 19.62 -26.26
C ILE A 200 4.09 20.06 -27.72
N SER A 201 3.66 19.25 -28.70
CA SER A 201 3.80 19.60 -30.12
C SER A 201 2.96 20.80 -30.54
N SER A 202 1.78 20.98 -29.96
CA SER A 202 0.92 22.13 -30.25
C SER A 202 1.44 23.43 -29.62
N LEU A 203 2.22 23.33 -28.53
CA LEU A 203 2.76 24.50 -27.82
C LEU A 203 4.25 24.73 -28.06
N TRP A 204 4.90 23.87 -28.86
CA TRP A 204 6.34 23.95 -29.09
C TRP A 204 6.71 25.19 -29.90
N GLY A 205 7.61 26.01 -29.34
CA GLY A 205 8.10 27.24 -29.99
C GLY A 205 7.39 28.52 -29.55
N GLU A 206 6.27 28.43 -28.83
CA GLU A 206 5.58 29.60 -28.28
C GLU A 206 6.05 29.94 -26.86
N GLN A 207 7.06 30.81 -26.75
CA GLN A 207 7.57 31.27 -25.44
C GLN A 207 6.48 31.87 -24.53
N LYS A 208 5.41 32.40 -25.13
CA LYS A 208 4.31 33.06 -24.43
C LYS A 208 3.35 32.09 -23.72
N GLN A 209 3.46 30.77 -23.88
CA GLN A 209 2.57 29.76 -23.26
C GLN A 209 3.31 28.76 -22.33
N ILE A 210 4.54 29.06 -21.90
CA ILE A 210 5.39 28.14 -21.14
C ILE A 210 4.76 27.71 -19.81
N ILE A 211 4.00 28.60 -19.15
CA ILE A 211 3.33 28.29 -17.88
C ILE A 211 2.32 27.16 -18.04
N HIS A 212 1.56 27.16 -19.15
CA HIS A 212 0.60 26.10 -19.46
C HIS A 212 1.29 24.77 -19.76
N VAL A 213 2.40 24.80 -20.51
CA VAL A 213 3.23 23.63 -20.79
C VAL A 213 3.75 23.02 -19.49
N ILE A 214 4.28 23.86 -18.59
CA ILE A 214 4.81 23.42 -17.31
C ILE A 214 3.71 22.82 -16.42
N SER A 215 2.57 23.51 -16.27
CA SER A 215 1.45 23.01 -15.46
C SER A 215 0.98 21.65 -15.96
N TYR A 216 0.79 21.50 -17.27
CA TYR A 216 0.39 20.23 -17.87
C TYR A 216 1.46 19.15 -17.77
N ALA A 217 2.74 19.49 -17.93
CA ALA A 217 3.85 18.55 -17.74
C ALA A 217 3.89 18.01 -16.31
N THR A 218 3.66 18.85 -15.29
CA THR A 218 3.61 18.39 -13.90
C THR A 218 2.44 17.44 -13.64
N PHE A 219 1.28 17.70 -14.25
CA PHE A 219 0.14 16.79 -14.24
C PHE A 219 0.49 15.43 -14.87
N MET A 220 1.11 15.44 -16.05
CA MET A 220 1.52 14.21 -16.75
C MET A 220 2.57 13.42 -16.00
N VAL A 221 3.54 14.08 -15.37
CA VAL A 221 4.54 13.42 -14.52
C VAL A 221 3.87 12.72 -13.33
N ASN A 222 2.89 13.36 -12.68
CA ASN A 222 2.14 12.74 -11.59
C ASN A 222 1.34 11.50 -12.04
N LEU A 223 0.71 11.56 -13.21
CA LEU A 223 0.02 10.41 -13.81
C LEU A 223 0.99 9.28 -14.21
N ALA A 224 2.16 9.63 -14.75
CA ALA A 224 3.19 8.68 -15.19
C ALA A 224 3.96 8.03 -14.03
N LEU A 225 3.95 8.63 -12.84
CA LEU A 225 4.72 8.14 -11.70
C LEU A 225 4.30 6.73 -11.29
N TYR A 226 3.00 6.47 -11.16
CA TYR A 226 2.50 5.16 -10.75
C TYR A 226 2.81 4.02 -11.75
N PRO A 227 2.58 4.17 -13.07
CA PRO A 227 2.90 3.13 -14.05
C PRO A 227 4.41 2.82 -14.05
N VAL A 228 5.27 3.84 -13.96
CA VAL A 228 6.73 3.68 -13.89
C VAL A 228 7.16 2.90 -12.64
N LEU A 229 6.60 3.22 -11.46
CA LEU A 229 6.90 2.48 -10.23
C LEU A 229 6.44 1.01 -10.31
N ASN A 230 5.33 0.72 -10.99
CA ASN A 230 4.89 -0.65 -11.22
C ASN A 230 5.78 -1.41 -12.19
N ILE A 231 6.30 -0.76 -13.24
CA ILE A 231 7.32 -1.37 -14.11
C ILE A 231 8.55 -1.72 -13.28
N ALA A 232 9.02 -0.84 -12.40
CA ALA A 232 10.17 -1.12 -11.54
C ALA A 232 9.92 -2.34 -10.61
N SER A 233 8.69 -2.50 -10.10
CA SER A 233 8.27 -3.70 -9.34
C SER A 233 8.30 -4.98 -10.19
N LYS A 234 7.83 -4.91 -11.44
CA LYS A 234 7.85 -6.05 -12.37
C LYS A 234 9.26 -6.41 -12.83
N ILE A 235 10.12 -5.43 -13.12
CA ILE A 235 11.55 -5.65 -13.45
C ILE A 235 12.26 -6.32 -12.29
N ARG A 236 12.01 -5.86 -11.05
CA ARG A 236 12.54 -6.54 -9.86
C ARG A 236 12.06 -7.98 -9.77
N THR A 237 10.78 -8.19 -10.09
CA THR A 237 10.18 -9.53 -10.03
C THR A 237 10.81 -10.47 -11.06
N CYS A 238 10.98 -10.01 -12.30
CA CYS A 238 11.63 -10.77 -13.36
C CYS A 238 13.12 -11.01 -13.10
N SER A 239 13.81 -10.04 -12.49
CA SER A 239 15.23 -10.19 -12.11
C SER A 239 15.44 -11.02 -10.85
N GLN A 240 14.38 -11.55 -10.24
CA GLN A 240 14.45 -12.39 -9.04
C GLN A 240 15.20 -11.71 -7.88
N GLY A 241 15.08 -10.37 -7.79
CA GLY A 241 15.76 -9.60 -6.74
C GLY A 241 17.27 -9.45 -6.90
N LYS A 242 17.88 -9.88 -8.02
CA LYS A 242 19.31 -9.68 -8.32
C LYS A 242 19.74 -8.21 -8.37
N VAL A 243 18.78 -7.29 -8.48
CA VAL A 243 19.01 -5.84 -8.46
C VAL A 243 18.69 -5.30 -7.04
N PRO A 244 19.69 -5.16 -6.15
CA PRO A 244 19.44 -4.71 -4.78
C PRO A 244 18.91 -3.28 -4.71
N LEU A 245 19.31 -2.41 -5.65
CA LEU A 245 18.86 -1.01 -5.72
C LEU A 245 17.33 -0.85 -5.85
N LEU A 246 16.65 -1.88 -6.37
CA LEU A 246 15.19 -1.89 -6.49
C LEU A 246 14.48 -2.49 -5.27
N SER A 247 15.16 -2.74 -4.14
CA SER A 247 14.57 -3.36 -2.93
C SER A 247 13.23 -2.79 -2.52
N TRP A 248 13.09 -1.47 -2.64
CA TRP A 248 11.90 -0.69 -2.33
C TRP A 248 10.67 -1.09 -3.17
N SER A 249 10.86 -1.52 -4.42
CA SER A 249 9.75 -1.83 -5.33
C SER A 249 8.99 -3.10 -4.93
N THR A 250 9.57 -3.91 -4.03
CA THR A 250 8.87 -5.05 -3.40
C THR A 250 7.60 -4.61 -2.65
N THR A 251 7.50 -3.35 -2.24
CA THR A 251 6.27 -2.81 -1.65
C THR A 251 5.07 -2.98 -2.59
N LEU A 252 5.27 -2.79 -3.90
CA LEU A 252 4.23 -2.95 -4.94
C LEU A 252 4.08 -4.39 -5.43
N ASN A 253 4.46 -5.34 -4.59
CA ASN A 253 4.35 -6.75 -4.90
C ASN A 253 3.06 -7.31 -4.28
N ALA A 254 2.33 -8.13 -5.04
CA ALA A 254 1.11 -8.79 -4.54
C ALA A 254 1.37 -9.62 -3.27
N ARG A 255 2.51 -10.31 -3.17
CA ARG A 255 2.90 -11.07 -1.96
C ARG A 255 3.09 -10.15 -0.76
N TYR A 256 3.77 -9.01 -0.96
CA TYR A 256 3.95 -8.01 0.09
C TYR A 256 2.58 -7.49 0.56
N MET A 257 1.73 -7.10 -0.38
CA MET A 257 0.38 -6.57 -0.09
C MET A 257 -0.47 -7.60 0.66
N VAL A 258 -0.55 -8.86 0.19
CA VAL A 258 -1.28 -9.93 0.88
C VAL A 258 -0.74 -10.18 2.29
N LYS A 259 0.59 -10.21 2.46
CA LYS A 259 1.24 -10.31 3.78
C LYS A 259 0.88 -9.14 4.69
N ARG A 260 0.62 -7.95 4.15
CA ARG A 260 0.20 -6.77 4.91
C ARG A 260 -1.28 -6.77 5.26
N MET A 261 -2.14 -7.27 4.38
CA MET A 261 -3.59 -7.30 4.62
C MET A 261 -3.98 -8.14 5.84
N GLN A 262 -3.19 -9.15 6.22
CA GLN A 262 -3.47 -9.99 7.40
C GLN A 262 -3.60 -9.19 8.71
N TYR A 263 -2.91 -8.04 8.81
CA TYR A 263 -2.94 -7.20 10.00
C TYR A 263 -4.15 -6.27 10.06
N LEU A 264 -4.87 -6.09 8.95
CA LEU A 264 -5.96 -5.12 8.89
C LEU A 264 -7.29 -5.67 9.40
N GLY A 265 -7.38 -6.98 9.63
CA GLY A 265 -8.58 -7.63 10.14
C GLY A 265 -9.70 -7.60 9.11
N PRO A 266 -10.00 -8.70 8.42
CA PRO A 266 -11.33 -8.83 7.86
C PRO A 266 -12.33 -8.93 9.02
N ASN A 267 -13.58 -8.51 8.78
CA ASN A 267 -14.80 -8.90 9.53
C ASN A 267 -15.50 -7.77 10.29
N GLY A 268 -16.74 -7.50 9.85
CA GLY A 268 -17.69 -6.57 10.46
C GLY A 268 -17.88 -5.28 9.66
N ALA A 269 -16.86 -4.41 9.64
CA ALA A 269 -17.03 -3.02 9.19
C ALA A 269 -16.81 -2.78 7.68
N GLY A 270 -16.40 -3.80 6.90
CA GLY A 270 -16.02 -3.70 5.49
C GLY A 270 -14.57 -3.22 5.29
N ALA A 271 -14.19 -2.91 4.04
CA ALA A 271 -12.81 -2.53 3.72
C ALA A 271 -12.35 -1.29 4.51
N SER A 272 -11.16 -1.35 5.12
CA SER A 272 -10.59 -0.21 5.86
C SER A 272 -10.40 0.99 4.94
N GLY A 273 -10.87 2.18 5.35
CA GLY A 273 -10.68 3.40 4.55
C GLY A 273 -11.70 3.62 3.43
N LYS A 274 -12.96 3.20 3.61
CA LYS A 274 -14.05 3.50 2.64
C LYS A 274 -14.16 5.00 2.33
N LEU A 275 -13.99 5.86 3.34
CA LEU A 275 -14.01 7.31 3.18
C LEU A 275 -12.92 7.78 2.19
N PHE A 276 -11.72 7.19 2.27
CA PHE A 276 -10.63 7.50 1.35
C PHE A 276 -11.02 7.17 -0.10
N LEU A 277 -11.56 5.98 -0.33
CA LEU A 277 -12.02 5.57 -1.67
C LEU A 277 -13.19 6.42 -2.16
N PHE A 278 -14.16 6.72 -1.30
CA PHE A 278 -15.31 7.54 -1.64
C PHE A 278 -14.89 8.94 -2.08
N LEU A 279 -14.03 9.60 -1.30
CA LEU A 279 -13.51 10.93 -1.65
C LEU A 279 -12.62 10.89 -2.89
N GLY A 280 -11.74 9.90 -3.00
CA GLY A 280 -10.85 9.76 -4.16
C GLY A 280 -11.63 9.51 -5.46
N TYR A 281 -12.57 8.57 -5.46
CA TYR A 281 -13.39 8.28 -6.65
C TYR A 281 -14.37 9.42 -6.95
N GLY A 282 -14.93 10.06 -5.92
CA GLY A 282 -15.76 11.26 -6.09
C GLY A 282 -14.98 12.38 -6.78
N ALA A 283 -13.75 12.65 -6.34
CA ALA A 283 -12.88 13.64 -6.95
C ALA A 283 -12.51 13.28 -8.40
N THR A 284 -12.16 12.01 -8.68
CA THR A 284 -11.88 11.55 -10.04
C THR A 284 -13.10 11.66 -10.96
N LEU A 285 -14.29 11.27 -10.48
CA LEU A 285 -15.52 11.37 -11.26
C LEU A 285 -15.86 12.83 -11.54
N PHE A 286 -15.81 13.68 -10.52
CA PHE A 286 -16.03 15.12 -10.68
C PHE A 286 -15.07 15.70 -11.71
N HIS A 287 -13.77 15.41 -11.59
CA HIS A 287 -12.76 15.84 -12.54
C HIS A 287 -13.07 15.40 -13.97
N THR A 288 -13.39 14.11 -14.17
CA THR A 288 -13.67 13.54 -15.50
C THR A 288 -14.88 14.20 -16.15
N VAL A 289 -15.97 14.34 -15.39
CA VAL A 289 -17.21 14.96 -15.86
C VAL A 289 -16.98 16.44 -16.17
N TYR A 290 -16.27 17.15 -15.30
CA TYR A 290 -15.99 18.57 -15.47
C TYR A 290 -15.08 18.83 -16.67
N ARG A 291 -14.05 17.99 -16.87
CA ARG A 291 -13.18 18.03 -18.07
C ARG A 291 -13.95 17.71 -19.34
N GLY A 292 -14.83 16.70 -19.31
CA GLY A 292 -15.70 16.36 -20.43
C GLY A 292 -16.62 17.52 -20.81
N LYS A 293 -17.25 18.15 -19.82
CA LYS A 293 -18.07 19.36 -20.01
C LYS A 293 -17.25 20.48 -20.65
N PHE A 294 -16.05 20.76 -20.14
CA PHE A 294 -15.16 21.78 -20.69
C PHE A 294 -14.92 21.59 -22.20
N TYR A 295 -14.59 20.37 -22.64
CA TYR A 295 -14.39 20.10 -24.07
C TYR A 295 -15.67 20.21 -24.91
N ILE A 296 -16.83 19.82 -24.36
CA ILE A 296 -18.13 19.97 -25.05
C ILE A 296 -18.43 21.47 -25.25
N ASP A 297 -18.24 22.27 -24.20
CA ASP A 297 -18.46 23.71 -24.23
C ASP A 297 -17.49 24.40 -25.21
N LEU A 298 -16.23 23.93 -25.28
CA LEU A 298 -15.19 24.49 -26.16
C LEU A 298 -15.40 24.16 -27.65
N CYS A 299 -15.71 22.89 -27.96
CA CYS A 299 -15.59 22.37 -29.31
C CYS A 299 -16.90 22.01 -29.99
N HIS A 300 -18.04 22.02 -29.28
CA HIS A 300 -19.38 21.57 -29.71
C HIS A 300 -19.49 20.12 -30.23
N THR A 301 -18.42 19.59 -30.82
CA THR A 301 -18.21 18.23 -31.26
C THR A 301 -16.96 17.68 -30.56
N PHE A 302 -17.05 16.45 -30.07
CA PHE A 302 -15.99 15.85 -29.27
C PHE A 302 -14.89 15.32 -30.19
N SER A 303 -13.71 15.94 -30.17
CA SER A 303 -12.58 15.49 -31.00
C SER A 303 -11.99 14.18 -30.45
N TRP A 304 -11.25 13.46 -31.29
CA TRP A 304 -10.53 12.25 -30.85
C TRP A 304 -9.53 12.58 -29.73
N HIS A 305 -8.85 13.72 -29.83
CA HIS A 305 -7.92 14.17 -28.80
C HIS A 305 -8.65 14.50 -27.49
N SER A 306 -9.75 15.27 -27.55
CA SER A 306 -10.56 15.57 -26.36
C SER A 306 -10.99 14.29 -25.64
N GLY A 307 -11.39 13.26 -26.39
CA GLY A 307 -11.77 11.97 -25.82
C GLY A 307 -10.63 11.21 -25.17
N ILE A 308 -9.44 11.20 -25.79
CA ILE A 308 -8.26 10.63 -25.15
C ILE A 308 -7.88 11.42 -23.90
N SER A 309 -7.96 12.76 -23.93
CA SER A 309 -7.59 13.59 -22.80
C SER A 309 -8.54 13.41 -21.60
N VAL A 310 -9.85 13.29 -21.85
CA VAL A 310 -10.84 12.93 -20.81
C VAL A 310 -10.62 11.51 -20.29
N LEU A 311 -10.32 10.55 -21.16
CA LEU A 311 -9.99 9.18 -20.75
C LEU A 311 -8.70 9.13 -19.92
N CYS A 312 -7.67 9.87 -20.31
CA CYS A 312 -6.41 10.01 -19.61
C CYS A 312 -6.65 10.58 -18.20
N GLY A 313 -7.37 11.71 -18.12
CA GLY A 313 -7.78 12.32 -16.86
C GLY A 313 -8.58 11.39 -15.97
N GLY A 314 -9.60 10.71 -16.50
CA GLY A 314 -10.47 9.85 -15.70
C GLY A 314 -9.88 8.49 -15.35
N ALA A 315 -9.50 7.70 -16.35
CA ALA A 315 -9.05 6.32 -16.13
C ALA A 315 -7.72 6.26 -15.39
N ILE A 316 -6.77 7.15 -15.69
CA ILE A 316 -5.45 7.11 -15.05
C ILE A 316 -5.51 7.70 -13.64
N MET A 317 -6.30 8.76 -13.39
CA MET A 317 -6.54 9.20 -12.01
C MET A 317 -7.28 8.15 -11.19
N PHE A 318 -8.21 7.42 -11.80
CA PHE A 318 -8.88 6.33 -11.11
C PHE A 318 -7.86 5.27 -10.68
N ILE A 319 -6.95 4.88 -11.57
CA ILE A 319 -5.86 3.95 -11.23
C ILE A 319 -4.94 4.55 -10.15
N PHE A 320 -4.61 5.85 -10.23
CA PHE A 320 -3.81 6.54 -9.24
C PHE A 320 -4.46 6.51 -7.84
N VAL A 321 -5.76 6.80 -7.72
CA VAL A 321 -6.49 6.73 -6.44
C VAL A 321 -6.44 5.31 -5.85
N ASN A 322 -6.59 4.28 -6.70
CA ASN A 322 -6.45 2.89 -6.28
C ASN A 322 -5.04 2.60 -5.76
N PHE A 323 -4.00 3.10 -6.43
CA PHE A 323 -2.63 3.00 -5.94
C PHE A 323 -2.43 3.70 -4.59
N GLN A 324 -2.95 4.92 -4.41
CA GLN A 324 -2.87 5.62 -3.12
C GLN A 324 -3.60 4.88 -2.01
N TYR A 325 -4.73 4.24 -2.33
CA TYR A 325 -5.43 3.40 -1.37
C TYR A 325 -4.59 2.18 -0.94
N LEU A 326 -3.84 1.53 -1.83
CA LEU A 326 -2.93 0.45 -1.44
C LEU A 326 -1.80 0.95 -0.53
N MET A 327 -1.28 2.15 -0.80
CA MET A 327 -0.30 2.82 0.06
C MET A 327 -0.88 3.11 1.45
N TYR A 328 -2.12 3.57 1.51
CA TYR A 328 -2.88 3.80 2.74
C TYR A 328 -3.05 2.51 3.56
N LEU A 329 -3.48 1.42 2.93
CA LEU A 329 -3.65 0.13 3.59
C LEU A 329 -2.32 -0.43 4.11
N THR A 330 -1.25 -0.29 3.31
CA THR A 330 0.09 -0.71 3.73
C THR A 330 0.55 0.05 4.97
N ARG A 331 0.37 1.37 5.00
CA ARG A 331 0.68 2.18 6.18
C ARG A 331 -0.09 1.72 7.41
N LEU A 332 -1.42 1.56 7.29
CA LEU A 332 -2.26 1.10 8.41
C LEU A 332 -1.80 -0.26 8.93
N SER A 333 -1.46 -1.18 8.01
CA SER A 333 -1.00 -2.51 8.39
C SER A 333 0.31 -2.47 9.18
N LEU A 334 1.24 -1.56 8.84
CA LEU A 334 2.50 -1.38 9.55
C LEU A 334 2.27 -0.76 10.93
N GLN A 335 1.38 0.23 11.04
CA GLN A 335 1.00 0.79 12.34
C GLN A 335 0.43 -0.29 13.27
N ARG A 336 -0.42 -1.18 12.73
CA ARG A 336 -1.00 -2.29 13.50
C ARG A 336 0.06 -3.35 13.83
N HIS A 337 0.92 -3.71 12.90
CA HIS A 337 2.01 -4.65 13.13
C HIS A 337 2.95 -4.14 14.24
N PHE A 338 3.35 -2.87 14.23
CA PHE A 338 4.14 -2.27 15.31
C PHE A 338 3.41 -2.23 16.65
N TYR A 339 2.08 -2.09 16.66
CA TYR A 339 1.31 -2.24 17.89
C TYR A 339 1.37 -3.67 18.45
N LEU A 340 1.26 -4.69 17.60
CA LEU A 340 1.41 -6.09 18.00
C LEU A 340 2.82 -6.39 18.51
N VAL A 341 3.86 -5.88 17.83
CA VAL A 341 5.26 -6.01 18.27
C VAL A 341 5.45 -5.41 19.65
N ASN A 342 4.89 -4.22 19.92
CA ASN A 342 4.95 -3.61 21.26
C ASN A 342 4.33 -4.52 22.34
N LYS A 343 3.11 -5.01 22.09
CA LYS A 343 2.42 -5.94 23.00
C LYS A 343 3.24 -7.19 23.24
N PHE A 344 3.88 -7.72 22.20
CA PHE A 344 4.72 -8.89 22.30
C PHE A 344 5.95 -8.64 23.17
N ILE A 345 6.66 -7.52 22.96
CA ILE A 345 7.84 -7.12 23.74
C ILE A 345 7.46 -6.95 25.22
N GLU A 346 6.30 -6.34 25.48
CA GLU A 346 5.79 -6.16 26.85
C GLU A 346 5.50 -7.50 27.54
N LYS A 347 4.93 -8.48 26.81
CA LYS A 347 4.62 -9.81 27.34
C LYS A 347 5.86 -10.68 27.56
N HIS A 348 6.89 -10.56 26.71
CA HIS A 348 8.08 -11.42 26.73
C HIS A 348 9.31 -10.69 27.27
N GLN A 349 9.12 -9.90 28.33
CA GLN A 349 10.23 -9.28 29.05
C GLN A 349 11.19 -10.36 29.57
N GLY A 350 12.47 -10.24 29.23
CA GLY A 350 13.50 -11.22 29.61
C GLY A 350 14.05 -12.03 28.42
N ASP A 351 13.26 -12.25 27.37
CA ASP A 351 13.74 -12.92 26.15
C ASP A 351 14.08 -11.89 25.06
N LEU A 352 15.28 -11.33 25.19
CA LEU A 352 15.80 -10.30 24.29
C LEU A 352 15.93 -10.79 22.84
N ASN A 353 16.36 -12.03 22.63
CA ASN A 353 16.63 -12.55 21.29
C ASN A 353 15.34 -12.69 20.50
N ARG A 354 14.30 -13.26 21.11
CA ARG A 354 12.99 -13.41 20.48
C ARG A 354 12.34 -12.08 20.14
N CYS A 355 12.41 -11.12 21.07
CA CYS A 355 11.95 -9.75 20.82
C CYS A 355 12.69 -9.07 19.65
N ARG A 356 14.01 -9.25 19.58
CA ARG A 356 14.84 -8.71 18.48
C ARG A 356 14.49 -9.32 17.14
N TYR A 357 14.26 -10.64 17.05
CA TYR A 357 13.91 -11.28 15.78
C TYR A 357 12.55 -10.81 15.25
N ILE A 358 11.54 -10.72 16.13
CA ILE A 358 10.21 -10.25 15.74
C ILE A 358 10.25 -8.77 15.34
N LEU A 359 10.93 -7.93 16.13
CA LEU A 359 11.13 -6.54 15.75
C LEU A 359 11.89 -6.42 14.43
N GLY A 360 12.98 -7.16 14.26
CA GLY A 360 13.81 -7.14 13.06
C GLY A 360 13.02 -7.47 11.80
N SER A 361 12.12 -8.45 11.88
CA SER A 361 11.21 -8.76 10.76
C SER A 361 10.24 -7.61 10.45
N ALA A 362 9.62 -7.02 11.48
CA ALA A 362 8.73 -5.88 11.28
C ALA A 362 9.48 -4.66 10.71
N VAL A 363 10.72 -4.45 11.15
CA VAL A 363 11.59 -3.38 10.64
C VAL A 363 12.02 -3.63 9.21
N GLN A 364 12.31 -4.87 8.82
CA GLN A 364 12.64 -5.17 7.42
C GLN A 364 11.48 -4.78 6.48
N ASP A 365 10.24 -5.15 6.83
CA ASP A 365 9.07 -4.77 6.04
C ASP A 365 8.85 -3.26 6.03
N PHE A 366 9.09 -2.58 7.17
CA PHE A 366 8.99 -1.14 7.30
C PHE A 366 10.08 -0.40 6.51
N SER A 367 11.32 -0.89 6.52
CA SER A 367 12.43 -0.31 5.77
C SER A 367 12.19 -0.38 4.28
N CYS A 368 11.65 -1.50 3.77
CA CYS A 368 11.22 -1.61 2.38
C CYS A 368 10.15 -0.56 2.02
N TYR A 369 9.11 -0.42 2.86
CA TYR A 369 8.07 0.59 2.67
C TYR A 369 8.59 2.02 2.79
N ARG A 370 9.49 2.28 3.74
CA ARG A 370 10.09 3.60 3.96
C ARG A 370 10.97 4.01 2.78
N GLN A 371 11.79 3.10 2.26
CA GLN A 371 12.56 3.35 1.04
C GLN A 371 11.63 3.64 -0.15
N PHE A 372 10.54 2.89 -0.28
CA PHE A 372 9.53 3.15 -1.31
C PHE A 372 8.94 4.56 -1.16
N VAL A 373 8.49 4.93 0.03
CA VAL A 373 7.89 6.25 0.28
C VAL A 373 8.92 7.36 0.08
N ALA A 374 10.18 7.15 0.45
CA ALA A 374 11.24 8.12 0.20
C ALA A 374 11.45 8.38 -1.30
N VAL A 375 11.54 7.32 -2.13
CA VAL A 375 11.65 7.45 -3.59
C VAL A 375 10.41 8.11 -4.17
N TYR A 376 9.22 7.67 -3.73
CA TYR A 376 7.95 8.21 -4.19
C TYR A 376 7.81 9.71 -3.86
N MET A 377 8.07 10.11 -2.61
CA MET A 377 7.98 11.50 -2.15
C MET A 377 9.09 12.39 -2.72
N ALA A 378 10.28 11.85 -2.98
CA ALA A 378 11.35 12.58 -3.63
C ALA A 378 10.99 13.00 -5.07
N LEU A 379 10.13 12.24 -5.74
CA LEU A 379 9.59 12.59 -7.07
C LEU A 379 8.32 13.43 -6.95
N PHE A 380 7.41 13.04 -6.06
CA PHE A 380 6.09 13.65 -5.93
C PHE A 380 6.12 15.08 -5.37
N ILE A 381 6.93 15.35 -4.33
CA ILE A 381 6.97 16.67 -3.68
C ILE A 381 7.44 17.74 -4.67
N PRO A 382 8.57 17.58 -5.38
CA PRO A 382 9.00 18.58 -6.35
C PRO A 382 8.00 18.82 -7.47
N THR A 383 7.42 17.75 -8.03
CA THR A 383 6.40 17.87 -9.09
C THR A 383 5.17 18.62 -8.58
N SER A 384 4.74 18.36 -7.35
CA SER A 384 3.60 19.05 -6.74
C SER A 384 3.91 20.51 -6.39
N THR A 385 5.09 20.79 -5.84
CA THR A 385 5.55 22.16 -5.61
C THR A 385 5.56 22.92 -6.91
N TRP A 386 6.11 22.33 -7.98
CA TRP A 386 6.15 22.96 -9.30
C TRP A 386 4.76 23.22 -9.85
N ALA A 387 3.84 22.25 -9.74
CA ALA A 387 2.45 22.42 -10.15
C ALA A 387 1.78 23.60 -9.41
N ILE A 388 1.91 23.65 -8.07
CA ILE A 388 1.34 24.72 -7.25
C ILE A 388 1.96 26.07 -7.61
N THR A 389 3.29 26.17 -7.67
CA THR A 389 3.95 27.47 -7.90
C THR A 389 3.59 28.02 -9.27
N THR A 390 3.66 27.19 -10.31
CA THR A 390 3.29 27.60 -11.67
C THR A 390 1.83 28.03 -11.74
N HIS A 391 0.94 27.32 -11.06
CA HIS A 391 -0.48 27.62 -11.09
C HIS A 391 -0.87 28.86 -10.29
N VAL A 392 -0.26 29.08 -9.11
CA VAL A 392 -0.42 30.33 -8.33
C VAL A 392 0.10 31.53 -9.11
N THR A 393 1.26 31.37 -9.75
CA THR A 393 1.83 32.40 -10.62
C THR A 393 0.87 32.73 -11.77
N TRP A 394 0.30 31.71 -12.42
CA TRP A 394 -0.70 31.91 -13.47
C TRP A 394 -1.92 32.70 -12.97
N GLN A 395 -2.48 32.33 -11.80
CA GLN A 395 -3.60 33.05 -11.20
C GLN A 395 -3.29 34.51 -10.90
N TYR A 396 -2.08 34.79 -10.41
CA TYR A 396 -1.63 36.17 -10.15
C TYR A 396 -1.63 37.00 -11.44
N PHE A 397 -1.12 36.45 -12.55
CA PHE A 397 -1.11 37.15 -13.84
C PHE A 397 -2.49 37.33 -14.44
N ILE A 398 -3.35 36.31 -14.32
CA ILE A 398 -4.76 36.41 -14.72
C ILE A 398 -5.43 37.54 -13.92
N GLY A 399 -5.37 37.52 -12.59
CA GLY A 399 -6.01 38.54 -11.75
C GLY A 399 -5.52 39.97 -12.03
N SER A 400 -4.22 40.14 -12.26
CA SER A 400 -3.62 41.41 -12.67
C SER A 400 -4.19 41.93 -13.99
N LYS A 401 -4.31 41.06 -15.01
CA LYS A 401 -4.87 41.45 -16.32
C LYS A 401 -6.38 41.71 -16.25
N HIS A 402 -7.13 40.98 -15.41
CA HIS A 402 -8.57 41.23 -15.22
C HIS A 402 -8.84 42.64 -14.72
N HIS A 403 -8.12 43.04 -13.67
CA HIS A 403 -8.30 44.35 -13.04
C HIS A 403 -7.98 45.51 -14.00
N ASN A 404 -7.14 45.26 -15.00
CA ASN A 404 -6.74 46.24 -16.01
C ASN A 404 -7.54 46.09 -17.33
N SER A 405 -8.47 45.14 -17.43
CA SER A 405 -9.25 44.91 -18.65
C SER A 405 -10.45 45.85 -18.71
N THR A 406 -10.62 46.52 -19.86
CA THR A 406 -11.76 47.40 -20.16
C THR A 406 -13.07 46.63 -20.45
N TYR A 407 -12.99 45.30 -20.64
CA TYR A 407 -14.14 44.44 -20.97
C TYR A 407 -14.22 43.25 -20.00
N PRO A 408 -15.09 43.31 -18.98
CA PRO A 408 -15.21 42.26 -17.95
C PRO A 408 -16.01 41.02 -18.39
N ASP A 409 -16.82 41.09 -19.45
CA ASP A 409 -17.73 40.02 -19.89
C ASP A 409 -17.17 39.14 -21.04
N ASP A 410 -15.85 39.11 -21.25
CA ASP A 410 -15.26 38.31 -22.32
C ASP A 410 -15.41 36.79 -22.03
N PRO A 411 -15.99 35.98 -22.94
CA PRO A 411 -16.12 34.52 -22.78
C PRO A 411 -14.79 33.81 -22.47
N VAL A 412 -13.65 34.40 -22.83
CA VAL A 412 -12.31 33.90 -22.48
C VAL A 412 -12.16 33.70 -20.97
N TRP A 413 -12.72 34.60 -20.15
CA TRP A 413 -12.69 34.50 -18.68
C TRP A 413 -13.41 33.26 -18.14
N GLY A 414 -14.50 32.86 -18.79
CA GLY A 414 -15.24 31.64 -18.44
C GLY A 414 -14.41 30.38 -18.65
N TYR A 415 -13.68 30.31 -19.77
CA TYR A 415 -12.80 29.18 -20.08
C TYR A 415 -11.57 29.14 -19.16
N GLU A 416 -10.91 30.27 -18.92
CA GLU A 416 -9.77 30.35 -18.00
C GLU A 416 -10.18 29.94 -16.57
N SER A 417 -11.33 30.40 -16.09
CA SER A 417 -11.87 30.02 -14.77
C SER A 417 -12.16 28.52 -14.67
N THR A 418 -12.68 27.92 -15.75
CA THR A 418 -12.97 26.48 -15.80
C THR A 418 -11.69 25.65 -15.76
N ILE A 419 -10.67 26.02 -16.55
CA ILE A 419 -9.36 25.36 -16.53
C ILE A 419 -8.70 25.52 -15.15
N ASN A 420 -8.83 26.70 -14.55
CA ASN A 420 -8.31 26.99 -13.22
C ASN A 420 -8.90 26.06 -12.14
N ILE A 421 -10.23 25.89 -12.13
CA ILE A 421 -10.91 24.94 -11.24
C ILE A 421 -10.41 23.52 -11.49
N LEU A 422 -10.27 23.10 -12.76
CA LEU A 422 -9.82 21.76 -13.11
C LEU A 422 -8.42 21.47 -12.57
N ILE A 423 -7.47 22.38 -12.77
CA ILE A 423 -6.09 22.23 -12.30
C ILE A 423 -6.04 22.20 -10.77
N TRP A 424 -6.80 23.05 -10.07
CA TRP A 424 -6.85 22.97 -8.60
C TRP A 424 -7.43 21.66 -8.10
N VAL A 425 -8.46 21.13 -8.75
CA VAL A 425 -9.02 19.82 -8.40
C VAL A 425 -7.98 18.72 -8.59
N GLU A 426 -7.20 18.77 -9.67
CA GLU A 426 -6.08 17.85 -9.90
C GLU A 426 -5.03 17.97 -8.79
N ILE A 427 -4.48 19.18 -8.58
CA ILE A 427 -3.45 19.46 -7.56
C ILE A 427 -3.92 19.02 -6.18
N CYS A 428 -5.14 19.41 -5.77
CA CYS A 428 -5.72 19.01 -4.50
C CYS A 428 -5.86 17.50 -4.40
N THR A 429 -6.39 16.83 -5.44
CA THR A 429 -6.57 15.37 -5.44
C THR A 429 -5.23 14.67 -5.28
N PHE A 430 -4.22 15.04 -6.07
CA PHE A 430 -2.87 14.47 -5.96
C PHE A 430 -2.25 14.68 -4.58
N LEU A 431 -2.27 15.91 -4.06
CA LEU A 431 -1.71 16.25 -2.75
C LEU A 431 -2.42 15.55 -1.60
N PHE A 432 -3.74 15.72 -1.49
CA PHE A 432 -4.50 15.20 -0.36
C PHE A 432 -4.48 13.68 -0.32
N THR A 433 -4.68 13.01 -1.46
CA THR A 433 -4.68 11.53 -1.46
C THR A 433 -3.30 10.97 -1.14
N SER A 434 -2.22 11.58 -1.64
CA SER A 434 -0.84 11.11 -1.41
C SER A 434 -0.38 11.36 0.04
N LEU A 435 -0.64 12.56 0.57
CA LEU A 435 -0.31 12.90 1.96
C LEU A 435 -1.15 12.10 2.95
N TRP A 436 -2.44 11.88 2.66
CA TRP A 436 -3.29 11.05 3.50
C TRP A 436 -2.87 9.58 3.44
N ALA A 437 -2.57 9.04 2.27
CA ALA A 437 -2.13 7.66 2.10
C ALA A 437 -0.86 7.33 2.89
N THR A 438 0.12 8.23 2.88
CA THR A 438 1.41 8.07 3.56
C THR A 438 1.40 8.56 5.02
N GLY A 439 0.52 9.51 5.35
CA GLY A 439 0.43 10.13 6.68
C GLY A 439 1.41 11.28 6.90
N GLY A 440 1.81 11.95 5.83
CA GLY A 440 2.76 13.06 5.84
C GLY A 440 3.81 12.91 4.75
N MET A 441 4.87 13.72 4.82
CA MET A 441 5.99 13.66 3.86
C MET A 441 6.95 12.51 4.13
N ASP A 442 6.97 11.99 5.35
CA ASP A 442 7.83 10.90 5.78
C ASP A 442 7.06 9.97 6.73
N VAL A 443 7.39 8.69 6.70
CA VAL A 443 6.82 7.63 7.51
C VAL A 443 7.63 7.34 8.77
N THR A 444 8.75 8.03 9.00
CA THR A 444 9.59 7.92 10.21
C THR A 444 8.80 8.18 11.50
N TYR A 445 7.67 8.89 11.47
CA TYR A 445 6.82 9.05 12.65
C TYR A 445 6.33 7.71 13.21
N MET A 446 6.11 6.69 12.37
CA MET A 446 5.68 5.36 12.82
C MET A 446 6.77 4.71 13.68
N TRP A 447 8.02 4.83 13.24
CA TRP A 447 9.18 4.35 13.98
C TRP A 447 9.39 5.13 15.28
N LYS A 448 9.32 6.46 15.23
CA LYS A 448 9.41 7.32 16.42
C LYS A 448 8.34 6.96 17.45
N ARG A 449 7.10 6.71 17.01
CA ARG A 449 6.00 6.30 17.89
C ARG A 449 6.24 4.93 18.52
N LEU A 450 6.77 3.97 17.77
CA LEU A 450 7.18 2.66 18.30
C LEU A 450 8.26 2.82 19.37
N ARG A 451 9.32 3.58 19.07
CA ARG A 451 10.42 3.88 20.00
C ARG A 451 9.94 4.56 21.28
N LEU A 452 9.09 5.58 21.16
CA LEU A 452 8.49 6.25 22.31
C LEU A 452 7.71 5.28 23.19
N ARG A 453 6.90 4.38 22.60
CA ARG A 453 6.16 3.36 23.35
C ARG A 453 7.08 2.43 24.13
N VAL A 454 8.13 1.90 23.48
CA VAL A 454 9.14 1.05 24.13
C VAL A 454 9.83 1.78 25.28
N LEU A 455 10.13 3.07 25.12
CA LEU A 455 10.72 3.90 26.19
C LEU A 455 9.76 4.12 27.36
N THR A 456 8.46 4.34 27.09
CA THR A 456 7.45 4.55 28.13
C THR A 456 7.07 3.30 28.91
N ILE A 457 7.16 2.11 28.30
CA ILE A 457 6.83 0.84 28.97
C ILE A 457 7.90 0.44 29.99
N ARG A 458 9.13 0.98 29.88
CA ARG A 458 10.30 0.64 30.69
C ARG A 458 9.99 0.64 32.20
N ARG A 459 9.83 -0.55 32.78
CA ARG A 459 9.66 -0.77 34.23
C ARG A 459 11.01 -0.96 34.91
N HIS A 460 11.11 -0.53 36.18
CA HIS A 460 12.36 -0.60 36.96
C HIS A 460 12.95 -2.02 37.09
N ALA A 461 12.10 -3.06 37.09
CA ALA A 461 12.53 -4.45 37.31
C ALA A 461 13.39 -5.06 36.17
N THR A 462 13.38 -4.49 34.95
CA THR A 462 14.04 -5.10 33.77
C THR A 462 14.92 -4.10 33.01
N HIS A 463 15.64 -3.24 33.73
CA HIS A 463 16.43 -2.15 33.16
C HIS A 463 17.43 -2.57 32.06
N SER A 464 18.15 -3.69 32.26
CA SER A 464 19.15 -4.20 31.29
C SER A 464 18.51 -4.65 29.97
N PHE A 465 17.33 -5.30 30.04
CA PHE A 465 16.57 -5.72 28.86
C PHE A 465 16.15 -4.51 28.02
N TRP A 466 15.49 -3.51 28.63
CA TRP A 466 15.02 -2.32 27.94
C TRP A 466 16.16 -1.52 27.33
N HIS A 467 17.28 -1.38 28.04
CA HIS A 467 18.45 -0.69 27.51
C HIS A 467 19.03 -1.39 26.27
N LYS A 468 19.15 -2.73 26.30
CA LYS A 468 19.62 -3.52 25.14
C LYS A 468 18.62 -3.51 23.98
N MET A 469 17.34 -3.36 24.27
CA MET A 469 16.28 -3.27 23.27
C MET A 469 16.29 -1.90 22.58
N VAL A 470 16.36 -0.81 23.34
CA VAL A 470 16.48 0.55 22.81
C VAL A 470 17.75 0.69 21.96
N ARG A 471 18.89 0.18 22.44
CA ARG A 471 20.14 0.17 21.65
C ARG A 471 19.97 -0.60 20.32
N TYR A 472 19.24 -1.71 20.34
CA TYR A 472 18.95 -2.45 19.11
C TYR A 472 18.05 -1.64 18.17
N MET A 473 17.03 -0.95 18.69
CA MET A 473 16.21 -0.05 17.87
C MET A 473 17.04 1.05 17.24
N ASP A 474 17.89 1.72 18.02
CA ASP A 474 18.76 2.78 17.51
C ASP A 474 19.73 2.24 16.43
N TYR A 475 20.22 1.01 16.59
CA TYR A 475 21.08 0.34 15.59
C TYR A 475 20.36 0.02 14.27
N VAL A 476 19.13 -0.49 14.32
CA VAL A 476 18.40 -0.88 13.09
C VAL A 476 17.77 0.33 12.38
N ASN A 477 17.67 1.48 13.05
CA ASN A 477 17.19 2.71 12.42
C ASN A 477 18.24 3.31 11.50
N GLU A 478 18.35 2.80 10.27
CA GLU A 478 19.11 3.46 9.21
C GLU A 478 18.47 4.82 8.91
N GLU A 479 19.23 5.92 8.92
CA GLU A 479 18.71 7.22 8.48
C GLU A 479 18.65 7.28 6.96
N SER A 480 17.48 7.60 6.39
CA SER A 480 17.35 7.86 4.96
C SER A 480 17.50 9.36 4.69
N SER A 481 18.62 9.77 4.10
CA SER A 481 18.91 11.14 3.67
C SER A 481 18.23 11.48 2.33
N GLY A 482 16.89 11.62 2.32
CA GLY A 482 16.12 11.90 1.10
C GLY A 482 15.81 13.38 0.81
N ILE A 483 16.05 14.27 1.78
CA ILE A 483 15.47 15.64 1.78
C ILE A 483 16.26 16.63 0.90
N ASN A 484 17.51 16.34 0.52
CA ASN A 484 18.35 17.34 -0.18
C ASN A 484 17.92 17.61 -1.63
N MET A 485 17.43 16.60 -2.36
CA MET A 485 17.02 16.79 -3.77
C MET A 485 15.69 17.53 -3.89
N THR A 486 14.76 17.34 -2.96
CA THR A 486 13.46 18.00 -3.02
C THR A 486 13.57 19.51 -2.82
N MET A 487 14.49 19.95 -1.95
CA MET A 487 14.80 21.36 -1.75
C MET A 487 15.36 22.00 -3.02
N ILE A 488 16.32 21.37 -3.70
CA ILE A 488 16.93 21.90 -4.92
C ILE A 488 15.89 22.05 -6.03
N PHE A 489 15.09 21.02 -6.29
CA PHE A 489 14.06 21.10 -7.34
C PHE A 489 12.95 22.10 -7.00
N SER A 490 12.60 22.26 -5.72
CA SER A 490 11.65 23.30 -5.30
C SER A 490 12.20 24.71 -5.53
N VAL A 491 13.49 24.94 -5.24
CA VAL A 491 14.13 26.24 -5.52
C VAL A 491 14.15 26.54 -7.02
N ILE A 492 14.46 25.54 -7.85
CA ILE A 492 14.41 25.68 -9.32
C ILE A 492 12.98 26.01 -9.79
N SER A 493 11.95 25.39 -9.21
CA SER A 493 10.56 25.66 -9.61
C SER A 493 10.14 27.10 -9.27
N PHE A 494 10.54 27.63 -8.11
CA PHE A 494 10.31 29.03 -7.76
C PHE A 494 11.05 29.98 -8.72
N PHE A 495 12.30 29.69 -9.04
CA PHE A 495 13.09 30.52 -9.97
C PHE A 495 12.44 30.57 -11.37
N MET A 496 12.04 29.41 -11.90
CA MET A 496 11.36 29.33 -13.20
C MET A 496 10.02 30.09 -13.18
N ALA A 497 9.23 29.95 -12.11
CA ALA A 497 7.95 30.66 -12.01
C ALA A 497 8.13 32.19 -12.02
N LEU A 498 9.13 32.70 -11.31
CA LEU A 498 9.43 34.13 -11.26
C LEU A 498 10.00 34.66 -12.58
N GLN A 499 10.96 33.96 -13.17
CA GLN A 499 11.66 34.44 -14.37
C GLN A 499 10.76 34.46 -15.60
N PHE A 500 9.88 33.47 -15.75
CA PHE A 500 9.04 33.36 -16.94
C PHE A 500 7.71 34.10 -16.81
N GLY A 501 7.28 34.45 -15.60
CA GLY A 501 5.99 35.07 -15.34
C GLY A 501 5.65 36.30 -16.19
N ASP A 502 6.57 37.26 -16.24
CA ASP A 502 6.32 38.57 -16.86
C ASP A 502 6.20 38.54 -18.39
N THR A 503 6.54 37.42 -19.03
CA THR A 503 6.59 37.29 -20.51
C THR A 503 5.42 36.49 -21.11
N GLN A 504 4.42 36.12 -20.31
CA GLN A 504 3.39 35.14 -20.70
C GLN A 504 2.10 35.76 -21.25
N LYS A 505 1.59 35.14 -22.32
CA LYS A 505 0.18 35.21 -22.70
C LYS A 505 -0.62 34.35 -21.71
N THR A 506 -1.73 34.89 -21.25
CA THR A 506 -2.62 34.23 -20.26
C THR A 506 -3.68 33.35 -20.93
N VAL A 507 -3.96 33.63 -22.21
CA VAL A 507 -4.95 32.91 -23.00
C VAL A 507 -4.32 31.65 -23.58
N LEU A 508 -4.86 30.49 -23.20
CA LEU A 508 -4.52 29.20 -23.80
C LEU A 508 -5.20 29.08 -25.17
N ILE A 509 -4.42 29.04 -26.24
CA ILE A 509 -4.92 28.78 -27.59
C ILE A 509 -4.58 27.33 -27.90
N ILE A 510 -5.59 26.46 -27.88
CA ILE A 510 -5.44 25.09 -28.39
C ILE A 510 -6.06 25.09 -29.78
N ASP A 511 -5.22 24.90 -30.80
CA ASP A 511 -5.67 24.68 -32.18
C ASP A 511 -6.26 23.27 -32.31
N GLU A 512 -7.49 23.09 -31.84
CA GLU A 512 -8.25 21.86 -32.07
C GLU A 512 -9.14 21.99 -33.32
N PRO A 513 -9.12 21.00 -34.22
CA PRO A 513 -9.98 21.01 -35.39
C PRO A 513 -11.46 20.95 -34.95
N ASN A 514 -12.26 21.88 -35.46
CA ASN A 514 -13.69 22.08 -35.19
C ASN A 514 -14.07 22.87 -33.93
N CYS A 515 -13.12 23.44 -33.17
CA CYS A 515 -13.48 24.26 -32.01
C CYS A 515 -13.85 25.69 -32.41
N LYS A 516 -14.81 26.29 -31.68
CA LYS A 516 -15.40 27.59 -32.00
C LYS A 516 -14.54 28.79 -31.61
N ILE A 517 -13.28 28.57 -31.22
CA ILE A 517 -12.32 29.67 -31.19
C ILE A 517 -12.00 29.99 -32.64
N ASN A 518 -12.92 30.71 -33.30
CA ASN A 518 -12.56 31.48 -34.46
C ASN A 518 -11.28 32.21 -34.06
N THR A 519 -10.28 32.14 -34.93
CA THR A 519 -8.96 32.80 -34.89
C THR A 519 -9.06 34.33 -34.74
N THR A 520 -10.24 34.85 -34.43
CA THR A 520 -10.62 36.18 -33.97
C THR A 520 -10.57 36.31 -32.44
N VAL A 521 -9.60 35.69 -31.76
CA VAL A 521 -9.13 36.19 -30.43
C VAL A 521 -7.84 36.98 -30.65
N ILE A 522 -8.02 38.03 -31.46
CA ILE A 522 -7.48 39.36 -31.27
C ILE A 522 -5.94 39.47 -31.09
N GLN A 523 -5.29 39.91 -32.17
CA GLN A 523 -4.19 40.88 -32.08
C GLN A 523 -4.64 42.11 -31.27
N ILE A 524 -4.66 42.04 -29.93
CA ILE A 524 -4.76 43.23 -29.09
C ILE A 524 -3.32 43.54 -28.70
N GLY A 525 -2.80 44.59 -29.34
CA GLY A 525 -1.73 45.44 -28.85
C GLY A 525 -0.40 44.77 -28.54
N GLU A 526 0.43 44.59 -29.57
CA GLU A 526 1.82 45.02 -29.39
C GLU A 526 1.81 46.55 -29.44
N THR A 527 1.82 47.17 -28.26
CA THR A 527 2.31 48.54 -28.05
C THR A 527 3.33 48.49 -26.94
#